data_AF-A0A7C2F882-F1
#
_entry.id   AF-A0A7C2F882-F1
#
_cell.length_a   1.000
_cell.length_b   1.000
_cell.length_c   1.000
_cell.angle_alpha   90.00
_cell.angle_beta   90.00
_cell.angle_gamma   90.00
#
_symmetry.space_group_name_H-M   'P 1'
#
loop_
_entity.id
_entity.type
_entity.pdbx_description
1 polymer ?
#
loop_
_entity_poly.entity_id
_entity_poly.type
_entity_poly.pdbx_seq_one_letter_code
_entity_poly.pdbx_strand_id
1 'polypeptide(L)'
;MSGIRFSNALLGRRGAFLLASAALAMLIAGMLAAGILGAREGGRQDSGVLAARTPPANPAALTLLEAWDATAEHIQGWGPTWKIAALASSDVYDRPDSTSGSDGRRVTWQAEVVDTPSGAVRWIRLTGGELVDAVAPGLTTLAGSAAGLERPAVDSPELLARALAARPTFGPGADKAIGFHFSYGADPVAGRP
;
A
#
# COMPACT_ATOMS: atom_id res chain seq x y z
N MET A 1 -29.77 -27.19 41.22
CA MET A 1 -30.04 -26.27 40.09
C MET A 1 -29.13 -25.07 40.27
N SER A 2 -28.11 -24.95 39.42
CA SER A 2 -27.04 -23.96 39.51
C SER A 2 -27.37 -22.75 38.64
N GLY A 3 -27.05 -21.54 39.10
CA GLY A 3 -27.24 -20.29 38.35
C GLY A 3 -26.56 -19.13 39.07
N ILE A 4 -25.23 -19.06 38.95
CA ILE A 4 -24.41 -17.97 39.50
C ILE A 4 -24.36 -16.83 38.47
N ARG A 5 -24.71 -15.62 38.92
CA ARG A 5 -24.42 -14.35 38.22
C ARG A 5 -22.94 -14.02 38.38
N PHE A 6 -22.29 -13.56 37.31
CA PHE A 6 -21.03 -12.81 37.42
C PHE A 6 -21.08 -11.50 36.64
N SER A 7 -20.53 -10.51 37.34
CA SER A 7 -20.49 -9.08 37.08
C SER A 7 -19.42 -8.68 36.05
N ASN A 8 -19.59 -7.48 35.49
CA ASN A 8 -18.57 -6.72 34.79
C ASN A 8 -17.26 -6.64 35.60
N ALA A 9 -16.14 -7.01 34.97
CA ALA A 9 -14.81 -6.64 35.40
C ALA A 9 -14.05 -6.00 34.22
N LEU A 10 -13.66 -4.75 34.40
CA LEU A 10 -12.68 -4.05 33.58
C LEU A 10 -11.34 -4.82 33.60
N LEU A 11 -10.92 -5.34 32.46
CA LEU A 11 -9.52 -5.55 32.08
C LEU A 11 -9.37 -4.91 30.70
N GLY A 12 -8.40 -4.07 30.38
CA GLY A 12 -7.23 -3.56 31.07
C GLY A 12 -6.46 -2.79 30.00
N ARG A 13 -6.17 -1.52 30.26
CA ARG A 13 -5.62 -0.52 29.32
C ARG A 13 -4.14 -0.77 28.95
N ARG A 14 -3.68 -2.03 28.95
CA ARG A 14 -2.28 -2.43 28.73
C ARG A 14 -2.09 -3.61 27.76
N GLY A 15 -3.17 -4.14 27.15
CA GLY A 15 -3.07 -5.27 26.20
C GLY A 15 -2.88 -4.90 24.72
N ALA A 16 -3.00 -3.63 24.34
CA ALA A 16 -3.02 -3.22 22.93
C ALA A 16 -1.63 -3.05 22.29
N PHE A 17 -0.54 -3.10 23.06
CA PHE A 17 0.81 -2.84 22.54
C PHE A 17 1.57 -4.09 22.03
N LEU A 18 1.02 -5.30 22.19
CA LEU A 18 1.70 -6.53 21.75
C LEU A 18 1.10 -7.18 20.49
N LEU A 19 0.00 -6.65 19.95
CA LEU A 19 -0.61 -7.16 18.72
C LEU A 19 -0.20 -6.36 17.46
N ALA A 20 0.43 -5.20 17.61
CA ALA A 20 0.95 -4.41 16.50
C ALA A 20 2.21 -5.05 15.84
N SER A 21 2.90 -5.95 16.55
CA SER A 21 4.13 -6.59 16.06
C SER A 21 3.89 -7.87 15.25
N ALA A 22 2.69 -8.46 15.32
CA ALA A 22 2.41 -9.75 14.69
C ALA A 22 2.03 -9.63 13.20
N ALA A 23 1.52 -8.47 12.76
CA ALA A 23 1.20 -8.22 11.35
C ALA A 23 2.46 -8.18 10.46
N LEU A 24 3.60 -7.75 11.03
CA LEU A 24 4.89 -7.75 10.33
C LEU A 24 5.51 -9.16 10.24
N ALA A 25 5.26 -10.03 11.24
CA ALA A 25 5.81 -11.39 11.26
C ALA A 25 5.09 -12.35 10.30
N MET A 26 3.78 -12.19 10.07
CA MET A 26 3.04 -13.08 9.17
C MET A 26 3.25 -12.78 7.68
N LEU A 27 3.66 -11.55 7.32
CA LEU A 27 4.13 -11.23 5.98
C LEU A 27 5.51 -11.84 5.68
N ILE A 28 6.35 -12.05 6.71
CA ILE A 28 7.66 -12.68 6.58
C ILE A 28 7.55 -14.21 6.46
N ALA A 29 6.62 -14.84 7.17
CA ALA A 29 6.48 -16.31 7.16
C ALA A 29 5.85 -16.87 5.86
N GLY A 30 4.97 -16.11 5.20
CA GLY A 30 4.30 -16.56 3.97
C GLY A 30 5.19 -16.61 2.72
N MET A 31 6.29 -15.85 2.70
CA MET A 31 7.17 -15.73 1.52
C MET A 31 8.49 -16.50 1.64
N LEU A 32 8.86 -17.00 2.83
CA LEU A 32 10.07 -17.81 3.02
C LEU A 32 10.00 -19.18 2.31
N ALA A 33 8.82 -19.70 2.02
CA ALA A 33 8.66 -21.01 1.39
C ALA A 33 8.97 -21.04 -0.12
N ALA A 34 8.99 -19.88 -0.80
CA ALA A 34 9.19 -19.81 -2.26
C ALA A 34 10.63 -19.44 -2.67
N GLY A 35 11.51 -19.11 -1.72
CA GLY A 35 12.80 -18.45 -2.01
C GLY A 35 14.07 -19.31 -1.97
N ILE A 36 14.00 -20.64 -1.89
CA ILE A 36 15.22 -21.45 -1.66
C ILE A 36 16.00 -21.83 -2.94
N LEU A 37 15.47 -21.67 -4.16
CA LEU A 37 16.20 -22.07 -5.37
C LEU A 37 16.42 -20.92 -6.36
N GLY A 38 17.44 -20.09 -6.13
CA GLY A 38 17.97 -19.25 -7.20
C GLY A 38 18.85 -18.09 -6.77
N ALA A 39 20.06 -18.08 -7.31
CA ALA A 39 20.97 -16.94 -7.47
C ALA A 39 21.87 -16.54 -6.28
N ARG A 40 23.05 -17.15 -6.35
CA ARG A 40 24.35 -16.68 -5.87
C ARG A 40 24.82 -15.47 -6.70
N GLU A 41 25.42 -14.49 -6.03
CA GLU A 41 26.56 -13.62 -6.42
C GLU A 41 26.37 -12.12 -6.12
N GLY A 42 27.08 -11.65 -5.08
CA GLY A 42 27.97 -10.50 -5.24
C GLY A 42 27.37 -9.09 -5.22
N GLY A 43 26.56 -8.75 -4.23
CA GLY A 43 26.25 -7.35 -3.91
C GLY A 43 25.69 -7.25 -2.50
N ARG A 44 26.21 -6.34 -1.68
CA ARG A 44 25.62 -6.04 -0.38
C ARG A 44 24.20 -5.53 -0.63
N GLN A 45 23.20 -6.37 -0.38
CA GLN A 45 21.79 -6.05 -0.60
C GLN A 45 21.33 -5.12 0.53
N ASP A 46 20.94 -3.89 0.17
CA ASP A 46 20.32 -2.95 1.10
C ASP A 46 18.87 -3.39 1.36
N SER A 47 18.69 -4.37 2.24
CA SER A 47 17.40 -4.69 2.85
C SER A 47 17.22 -3.86 4.12
N GLY A 48 16.07 -3.22 4.31
CA GLY A 48 15.81 -2.51 5.56
C GLY A 48 14.68 -1.48 5.51
N VAL A 49 14.38 -0.92 6.68
CA VAL A 49 13.47 0.21 6.86
C VAL A 49 14.21 1.50 6.54
N LEU A 50 13.73 2.23 5.53
CA LEU A 50 14.26 3.52 5.11
C LEU A 50 13.51 4.69 5.78
N ALA A 51 12.22 4.49 6.05
CA ALA A 51 11.40 5.41 6.82
C ALA A 51 10.30 4.65 7.57
N ALA A 52 10.00 5.09 8.78
CA ALA A 52 8.84 4.69 9.57
C ALA A 52 8.42 5.89 10.41
N ARG A 53 7.34 6.56 10.01
CA ARG A 53 6.82 7.79 10.59
C ARG A 53 5.39 7.59 11.04
N THR A 54 5.01 8.30 12.09
CA THR A 54 3.62 8.34 12.53
C THR A 54 2.74 8.97 11.44
N PRO A 55 1.62 8.35 11.04
CA PRO A 55 0.67 8.96 10.13
C PRO A 55 0.15 10.30 10.67
N PRO A 56 -0.14 11.29 9.80
CA PRO A 56 -0.71 12.56 10.25
C PRO A 56 -2.06 12.34 10.93
N ALA A 57 -2.37 13.18 11.93
CA ALA A 57 -3.58 13.00 12.75
C ALA A 57 -4.89 13.22 11.96
N ASN A 58 -4.85 14.09 10.95
CA ASN A 58 -5.96 14.43 10.08
C ASN A 58 -5.49 14.33 8.61
N PRO A 59 -5.35 13.11 8.07
CA PRO A 59 -4.84 12.93 6.72
C PRO A 59 -5.87 13.39 5.68
N ALA A 60 -5.41 14.06 4.62
CA ALA A 60 -6.26 14.39 3.49
C ALA A 60 -6.57 13.15 2.63
N ALA A 61 -7.77 13.07 2.07
CA ALA A 61 -8.10 12.05 1.07
C ALA A 61 -7.65 12.52 -0.32
N LEU A 62 -6.77 11.75 -0.95
CA LEU A 62 -6.15 12.09 -2.23
C LEU A 62 -6.78 11.32 -3.39
N THR A 63 -6.79 11.94 -4.56
CA THR A 63 -7.01 11.25 -5.83
C THR A 63 -5.75 10.47 -6.27
N LEU A 64 -5.86 9.66 -7.32
CA LEU A 64 -4.74 8.93 -7.92
C LEU A 64 -3.63 9.89 -8.38
N LEU A 65 -4.01 11.00 -9.03
CA LEU A 65 -3.04 11.97 -9.52
C LEU A 65 -2.37 12.75 -8.39
N GLU A 66 -3.13 13.15 -7.37
CA GLU A 66 -2.58 13.81 -6.18
C GLU A 66 -1.59 12.87 -5.44
N ALA A 67 -1.92 11.58 -5.32
CA ALA A 67 -1.05 10.57 -4.72
C ALA A 67 0.20 10.26 -5.57
N TRP A 68 0.06 10.28 -6.90
CA TRP A 68 1.17 10.14 -7.83
C TRP A 68 2.16 11.30 -7.68
N ASP A 69 1.66 12.53 -7.69
CA ASP A 69 2.49 13.73 -7.60
C ASP A 69 3.22 13.80 -6.24
N ALA A 70 2.51 13.50 -5.14
CA ALA A 70 3.13 13.39 -3.82
C ALA A 70 4.21 12.30 -3.77
N THR A 71 3.95 11.13 -4.39
CA THR A 71 4.94 10.06 -4.49
C THR A 71 6.18 10.53 -5.24
N ALA A 72 5.98 11.16 -6.41
CA ALA A 72 7.06 11.66 -7.25
C ALA A 72 7.93 12.67 -6.48
N GLU A 73 7.31 13.57 -5.70
CA GLU A 73 8.01 14.51 -4.84
C GLU A 73 8.89 13.80 -3.79
N HIS A 74 8.34 12.81 -3.06
CA HIS A 74 9.11 12.10 -2.03
C HIS A 74 10.31 11.33 -2.59
N ILE A 75 10.19 10.76 -3.80
CA ILE A 75 11.29 9.99 -4.39
C ILE A 75 12.33 10.83 -5.12
N GLN A 76 12.06 12.12 -5.41
CA GLN A 76 13.07 13.02 -6.01
C GLN A 76 14.33 13.10 -5.15
N GLY A 77 14.18 13.08 -3.82
CA GLY A 77 15.30 13.08 -2.88
C GLY A 77 16.20 11.83 -2.94
N TRP A 78 15.77 10.77 -3.63
CA TRP A 78 16.55 9.54 -3.83
C TRP A 78 17.35 9.53 -5.12
N GLY A 79 17.09 10.49 -6.02
CA GLY A 79 17.77 10.65 -7.30
C GLY A 79 16.80 10.60 -8.49
N PRO A 80 17.22 11.12 -9.65
CA PRO A 80 16.35 11.27 -10.83
C PRO A 80 15.97 9.94 -11.51
N THR A 81 16.69 8.88 -11.14
CA THR A 81 16.58 7.54 -11.70
C THR A 81 15.47 6.70 -11.05
N TRP A 82 14.99 7.13 -9.87
CA TRP A 82 13.85 6.50 -9.21
C TRP A 82 12.54 6.86 -9.92
N LYS A 83 11.74 5.83 -10.22
CA LYS A 83 10.45 5.96 -10.91
C LYS A 83 9.38 5.14 -10.22
N ILE A 84 8.13 5.54 -10.37
CA ILE A 84 6.97 4.80 -9.87
C ILE A 84 6.71 3.62 -10.80
N ALA A 85 6.68 2.41 -10.28
CA ALA A 85 6.42 1.17 -11.03
C ALA A 85 4.99 0.65 -10.80
N ALA A 86 4.38 0.99 -9.67
CA ALA A 86 2.97 0.75 -9.38
C ALA A 86 2.49 1.72 -8.29
N LEU A 87 1.20 2.05 -8.31
CA LEU A 87 0.54 2.88 -7.29
C LEU A 87 -0.87 2.35 -7.03
N ALA A 88 -1.20 2.04 -5.78
CA ALA A 88 -2.50 1.54 -5.39
C ALA A 88 -2.99 2.14 -4.07
N SER A 89 -4.30 2.33 -3.94
CA SER A 89 -4.92 2.68 -2.67
C SER A 89 -4.82 1.54 -1.66
N SER A 90 -4.69 1.86 -0.38
CA SER A 90 -4.59 0.89 0.71
C SER A 90 -5.44 1.31 1.90
N ASP A 91 -5.95 0.35 2.67
CA ASP A 91 -6.69 0.61 3.91
C ASP A 91 -5.78 0.71 5.14
N VAL A 92 -4.45 0.58 4.96
CA VAL A 92 -3.50 0.63 6.08
C VAL A 92 -3.41 2.05 6.63
N TYR A 93 -3.60 2.21 7.94
CA TYR A 93 -3.75 3.52 8.62
C TYR A 93 -4.96 4.34 8.19
N ASP A 94 -5.79 3.81 7.30
CA ASP A 94 -7.08 4.39 6.99
C ASP A 94 -8.08 4.10 8.13
N ARG A 95 -9.09 4.96 8.27
CA ARG A 95 -10.26 4.75 9.12
C ARG A 95 -11.48 4.71 8.22
N PRO A 96 -11.65 3.64 7.45
CA PRO A 96 -12.65 3.61 6.40
C PRO A 96 -14.06 3.69 6.97
N ASP A 97 -14.88 4.56 6.39
CA ASP A 97 -16.33 4.66 6.58
C ASP A 97 -17.10 4.28 5.30
N SER A 98 -18.43 4.32 5.36
CA SER A 98 -19.33 3.95 4.25
C SER A 98 -19.17 4.75 2.95
N THR A 99 -18.44 5.86 2.97
CA THR A 99 -18.22 6.74 1.82
C THR A 99 -16.79 6.67 1.28
N SER A 100 -15.90 5.93 1.94
CA SER A 100 -14.50 5.82 1.53
C SER A 100 -14.37 5.39 0.06
N GLY A 101 -13.58 6.10 -0.74
CA GLY A 101 -13.41 5.80 -2.16
C GLY A 101 -14.63 5.99 -3.06
N SER A 102 -15.82 6.30 -2.51
CA SER A 102 -17.05 6.50 -3.30
C SER A 102 -17.04 7.76 -4.16
N ASP A 103 -16.12 8.67 -3.87
CA ASP A 103 -15.81 9.90 -4.60
C ASP A 103 -14.53 9.80 -5.44
N GLY A 104 -13.90 8.62 -5.47
CA GLY A 104 -12.60 8.44 -6.13
C GLY A 104 -11.39 8.82 -5.26
N ARG A 105 -11.56 9.16 -3.98
CA ARG A 105 -10.46 9.59 -3.11
C ARG A 105 -10.12 8.56 -2.03
N ARG A 106 -8.84 8.48 -1.68
CA ARG A 106 -8.31 7.56 -0.66
C ARG A 106 -7.29 8.23 0.23
N VAL A 107 -7.33 7.90 1.53
CA VAL A 107 -6.44 8.46 2.54
C VAL A 107 -5.02 7.92 2.41
N THR A 108 -4.89 6.62 2.15
CA THR A 108 -3.60 5.95 2.05
C THR A 108 -3.38 5.35 0.67
N TRP A 109 -2.15 5.55 0.19
CA TRP A 109 -1.64 5.03 -1.06
C TRP A 109 -0.32 4.30 -0.83
N GLN A 110 -0.12 3.21 -1.53
CA GLN A 110 1.10 2.43 -1.53
C GLN A 110 1.67 2.42 -2.94
N ALA A 111 2.97 2.67 -3.05
CA ALA A 111 3.67 2.61 -4.32
C ALA A 111 4.84 1.64 -4.27
N GLU A 112 5.09 1.00 -5.40
CA GLU A 112 6.36 0.39 -5.70
C GLU A 112 7.15 1.38 -6.55
N VAL A 113 8.40 1.62 -6.19
CA VAL A 113 9.30 2.48 -6.94
C VAL A 113 10.61 1.76 -7.22
N VAL A 114 11.17 2.03 -8.40
CA VAL A 114 12.34 1.34 -8.93
C VAL A 114 13.41 2.34 -9.35
N ASP A 115 14.65 2.07 -9.00
CA ASP A 115 15.82 2.73 -9.57
C ASP A 115 16.13 2.09 -10.94
N THR A 116 15.83 2.79 -12.03
CA THR A 116 15.85 2.19 -13.37
C THR A 116 17.21 1.62 -13.82
N PRO A 117 18.39 2.19 -13.45
CA PRO A 117 19.67 1.62 -13.84
C PRO A 117 20.06 0.37 -13.03
N SER A 118 19.77 0.34 -11.72
CA SER A 118 20.19 -0.76 -10.84
C SER A 118 19.13 -1.85 -10.66
N GLY A 119 17.87 -1.55 -10.97
CA GLY A 119 16.72 -2.41 -10.66
C GLY A 119 16.38 -2.46 -9.18
N ALA A 120 16.97 -1.62 -8.33
CA ALA A 120 16.66 -1.59 -6.91
C ALA A 120 15.21 -1.16 -6.69
N VAL A 121 14.47 -1.90 -5.86
CA VAL A 121 13.06 -1.66 -5.56
C VAL A 121 12.91 -1.10 -4.14
N ARG A 122 11.95 -0.21 -3.96
CA ARG A 122 11.46 0.25 -2.66
C ARG A 122 9.95 0.24 -2.65
N TRP A 123 9.37 -0.18 -1.54
CA TRP A 123 7.95 0.00 -1.29
C TRP A 123 7.75 1.19 -0.38
N ILE A 124 6.86 2.09 -0.79
CA ILE A 124 6.53 3.29 -0.05
C ILE A 124 5.05 3.30 0.30
N ARG A 125 4.72 3.95 1.41
CA ARG A 125 3.34 4.24 1.80
C ARG A 125 3.21 5.72 2.09
N LEU A 126 2.20 6.34 1.51
CA LEU A 126 1.77 7.70 1.79
C LEU A 126 0.43 7.67 2.53
N THR A 127 0.28 8.50 3.55
CA THR A 127 -1.02 8.76 4.20
C THR A 127 -1.24 10.27 4.25
N GLY A 128 -2.30 10.75 3.60
CA GLY A 128 -2.55 12.18 3.48
C GLY A 128 -1.48 12.94 2.69
N GLY A 129 -0.79 12.27 1.77
CA GLY A 129 0.31 12.83 0.98
C GLY A 129 1.68 12.76 1.66
N GLU A 130 1.73 12.41 2.94
CA GLU A 130 2.96 12.30 3.70
C GLU A 130 3.54 10.89 3.64
N LEU A 131 4.85 10.76 3.43
CA LEU A 131 5.56 9.49 3.50
C LEU A 131 5.53 8.96 4.94
N VAL A 132 4.83 7.84 5.15
CA VAL A 132 4.75 7.16 6.45
C VAL A 132 5.71 5.99 6.53
N ASP A 133 5.81 5.18 5.49
CA ASP A 133 6.72 4.03 5.46
C ASP A 133 7.52 4.00 4.16
N ALA A 134 8.79 3.61 4.26
CA ALA A 134 9.58 3.20 3.12
C ALA A 134 10.46 2.02 3.52
N VAL A 135 10.44 0.96 2.71
CA VAL A 135 11.23 -0.26 2.92
C VAL A 135 11.92 -0.68 1.63
N ALA A 136 13.16 -1.10 1.76
CA ALA A 136 13.85 -1.85 0.73
C ALA A 136 13.69 -3.34 1.05
N PRO A 137 12.93 -4.11 0.23
CA PRO A 137 12.59 -5.50 0.54
C PRO A 137 13.78 -6.47 0.40
N GLY A 138 14.94 -6.01 -0.08
CA GLY A 138 16.15 -6.82 -0.26
C GLY A 138 16.15 -7.68 -1.51
N LEU A 139 15.10 -8.48 -1.72
CA LEU A 139 14.96 -9.39 -2.86
C LEU A 139 13.59 -9.23 -3.52
N THR A 140 13.55 -8.52 -4.64
CA THR A 140 12.41 -8.51 -5.57
C THR A 140 12.94 -8.53 -6.98
N THR A 141 13.21 -9.73 -7.50
CA THR A 141 13.01 -10.00 -8.92
C THR A 141 11.57 -10.47 -9.08
N LEU A 142 10.64 -9.54 -9.26
CA LEU A 142 9.37 -9.86 -9.90
C LEU A 142 9.45 -9.37 -11.35
N ALA A 143 9.54 -10.35 -12.23
CA ALA A 143 9.44 -10.20 -13.67
C ALA A 143 8.15 -9.45 -14.01
N GLY A 144 8.25 -8.30 -14.68
CA GLY A 144 7.08 -7.66 -15.29
C GLY A 144 7.22 -6.20 -15.67
N SER A 145 7.89 -5.36 -14.89
CA SER A 145 8.04 -3.94 -15.22
C SER A 145 9.25 -3.30 -14.54
N ALA A 146 10.46 -3.60 -15.03
CA ALA A 146 11.65 -2.80 -14.67
C ALA A 146 11.58 -1.35 -15.19
N ALA A 147 10.52 -1.00 -15.92
CA ALA A 147 10.29 0.34 -16.43
C ALA A 147 9.43 1.14 -15.44
N GLY A 148 9.85 2.38 -15.19
CA GLY A 148 8.97 3.36 -14.57
C GLY A 148 7.72 3.58 -15.42
N LEU A 149 6.59 3.73 -14.77
CA LEU A 149 5.35 4.14 -15.39
C LEU A 149 5.37 5.65 -15.68
N GLU A 150 4.68 6.03 -16.73
CA GLU A 150 4.31 7.43 -16.96
C GLU A 150 3.13 7.82 -16.07
N ARG A 151 3.05 9.11 -15.73
CA ARG A 151 1.95 9.66 -14.94
C ARG A 151 0.60 9.34 -15.62
N PRO A 152 -0.42 8.86 -14.87
CA PRO A 152 -1.73 8.61 -15.44
C PRO A 152 -2.30 9.88 -16.10
N ALA A 153 -2.98 9.69 -17.24
CA ALA A 153 -3.71 10.78 -17.91
C ALA A 153 -5.12 11.00 -17.32
N VAL A 154 -5.64 10.01 -16.59
CA VAL A 154 -7.00 10.00 -16.03
C VAL A 154 -6.91 9.79 -14.52
N ASP A 155 -7.71 10.52 -13.76
CA ASP A 155 -7.72 10.46 -12.30
C ASP A 155 -8.76 9.47 -11.76
N SER A 156 -8.65 9.08 -10.48
CA SER A 156 -9.54 8.08 -9.86
C SER A 156 -11.02 8.49 -9.77
N PRO A 157 -11.42 9.76 -9.55
CA PRO A 157 -12.83 10.15 -9.63
C PRO A 157 -13.41 9.96 -11.02
N GLU A 158 -12.63 10.26 -12.06
CA GLU A 158 -13.05 10.08 -13.45
C GLU A 158 -13.12 8.60 -13.83
N LEU A 159 -12.14 7.79 -13.40
CA LEU A 159 -12.18 6.34 -13.57
C LEU A 159 -13.42 5.72 -12.90
N LEU A 160 -13.74 6.16 -11.69
CA LEU A 160 -14.92 5.69 -10.97
C LEU A 160 -16.21 6.06 -11.71
N ALA A 161 -16.33 7.31 -12.16
CA ALA A 161 -17.48 7.76 -12.93
C ALA A 161 -17.68 6.93 -14.22
N ARG A 162 -16.60 6.63 -14.95
CA ARG A 162 -16.63 5.77 -16.14
C ARG A 162 -17.03 4.32 -15.79
N ALA A 163 -16.50 3.77 -14.70
CA ALA A 163 -16.83 2.41 -14.25
C ALA A 163 -18.31 2.28 -13.88
N LEU A 164 -18.86 3.25 -13.13
CA LEU A 164 -20.27 3.28 -12.74
C LEU A 164 -21.20 3.52 -13.94
N ALA A 165 -20.79 4.34 -14.91
CA ALA A 165 -21.53 4.53 -16.15
C ALA A 165 -21.60 3.24 -16.99
N ALA A 166 -20.49 2.51 -17.08
CA ALA A 166 -20.43 1.24 -17.83
C ALA A 166 -21.13 0.08 -17.09
N ARG A 167 -21.10 0.10 -15.75
CA ARG A 167 -21.69 -0.94 -14.90
C ARG A 167 -22.36 -0.29 -13.67
N PRO A 168 -23.64 0.09 -13.76
CA PRO A 168 -24.34 0.77 -12.66
C PRO A 168 -24.48 -0.06 -11.38
N THR A 169 -24.38 -1.39 -11.48
CA THR A 169 -24.40 -2.30 -10.32
C THR A 169 -23.01 -2.53 -9.72
N PHE A 170 -21.98 -1.85 -10.23
CA PHE A 170 -20.64 -1.91 -9.67
C PHE A 170 -20.62 -1.20 -8.32
N GLY A 171 -20.15 -1.91 -7.30
CA GLY A 171 -20.15 -1.43 -5.93
C GLY A 171 -18.96 -1.98 -5.16
N PRO A 172 -18.72 -1.46 -3.94
CA PRO A 172 -17.66 -1.96 -3.07
C PRO A 172 -17.87 -3.43 -2.70
N GLY A 173 -16.77 -4.13 -2.40
CA GLY A 173 -16.79 -5.50 -1.88
C GLY A 173 -17.43 -5.59 -0.49
N ALA A 174 -17.89 -6.78 -0.11
CA ALA A 174 -18.56 -7.01 1.18
C ALA A 174 -17.58 -7.35 2.32
N ASP A 175 -16.31 -7.60 2.01
CA ASP A 175 -15.29 -8.16 2.88
C ASP A 175 -14.19 -7.14 3.21
N LYS A 176 -14.44 -6.37 4.28
CA LYS A 176 -13.45 -5.59 5.06
C LYS A 176 -12.62 -4.51 4.33
N ALA A 177 -12.84 -4.29 3.05
CA ALA A 177 -12.29 -3.17 2.30
C ALA A 177 -13.47 -2.26 1.90
N ILE A 178 -13.75 -1.25 2.71
CA ILE A 178 -14.94 -0.40 2.50
C ILE A 178 -14.64 0.55 1.33
N GLY A 179 -15.48 0.53 0.30
CA GLY A 179 -15.38 1.43 -0.85
C GLY A 179 -14.74 0.86 -2.12
N PHE A 180 -14.42 1.75 -3.06
CA PHE A 180 -13.74 1.39 -4.32
C PHE A 180 -12.22 1.52 -4.21
N HIS A 181 -11.48 0.50 -4.65
CA HIS A 181 -10.01 0.55 -4.68
C HIS A 181 -9.51 0.98 -6.05
N PHE A 182 -8.40 1.70 -6.04
CA PHE A 182 -7.76 2.22 -7.24
C PHE A 182 -6.34 1.67 -7.33
N SER A 183 -5.96 1.26 -8.52
CA SER A 183 -4.61 0.75 -8.80
C SER A 183 -4.20 1.19 -10.19
N TYR A 184 -2.94 1.57 -10.33
CA TYR A 184 -2.29 1.91 -11.59
C TYR A 184 -0.92 1.26 -11.65
N GLY A 185 -0.66 0.56 -12.74
CA GLY A 185 0.54 -0.25 -12.95
C GLY A 185 0.19 -1.67 -13.38
N ALA A 186 1.19 -2.53 -13.42
CA ALA A 186 1.01 -3.91 -13.87
C ALA A 186 -0.08 -4.60 -13.04
N ASP A 187 -0.99 -5.29 -13.73
CA ASP A 187 -2.03 -6.10 -13.09
C ASP A 187 -1.36 -7.07 -12.09
N PRO A 188 -1.68 -7.01 -10.79
CA PRO A 188 -1.06 -7.87 -9.77
C PRO A 188 -1.36 -9.36 -9.98
N VAL A 189 -2.37 -9.71 -10.79
CA VAL A 189 -2.77 -11.07 -11.13
C VAL A 189 -2.24 -11.49 -12.50
N ALA A 190 -2.27 -10.61 -13.50
CA ALA A 190 -1.91 -10.95 -14.88
C ALA A 190 -0.51 -10.48 -15.32
N GLY A 191 0.16 -9.61 -14.56
CA GLY A 191 1.46 -9.02 -14.89
C GLY A 191 1.45 -8.20 -16.18
N ARG A 192 0.28 -7.78 -16.66
CA ARG A 192 0.12 -6.99 -17.89
C ARG A 192 0.06 -5.49 -17.56
N PRO A 193 0.68 -4.63 -18.38
CA PRO A 193 0.54 -3.18 -18.24
C PRO A 193 -0.89 -2.72 -18.50
#